data_AF-I4CA35-F1
#
_entry.id   AF-I4CA35-F1
#
_cell.length_a   1.000
_cell.length_b   1.000
_cell.length_c   1.000
_cell.angle_alpha   90.00
_cell.angle_beta   90.00
_cell.angle_gamma   90.00
#
_symmetry.space_group_name_H-M   'P 1'
#
loop_
_entity.id
_entity.type
_entity.pdbx_description
1 polymer ?
#
loop_
_entity_poly.entity_id
_entity_poly.type
_entity_poly.pdbx_seq_one_letter_code
_entity_poly.pdbx_strand_id
1 'polypeptide(L)'
;MHKVLKYFTLASCMFSLSVMAGCAGKLATAGAARVVQVAPTGVMLLQYEDGKTSWKLINPDSPRIDTQTAEKNVLKPARYVETKKGSTLTFPSGDTILYKDIPTDKEN
;
A
#
# COMPACT_ATOMS: atom_id res chain seq x y z
N MET A 1 -20.56 42.64 15.81
CA MET A 1 -21.66 41.63 15.70
C MET A 1 -21.02 40.25 15.69
N HIS A 2 -21.12 39.52 16.81
CA HIS A 2 -20.63 38.15 16.97
C HIS A 2 -21.64 37.14 16.41
N LYS A 3 -21.21 36.18 15.58
CA LYS A 3 -21.82 34.83 15.49
C LYS A 3 -20.73 33.79 15.13
N VAL A 4 -20.22 33.07 16.12
CA VAL A 4 -20.58 31.69 16.57
C VAL A 4 -19.79 30.61 15.83
N LEU A 5 -18.76 30.13 16.54
CA LEU A 5 -18.04 28.88 16.39
C LEU A 5 -18.98 27.67 16.60
N LYS A 6 -18.93 26.66 15.72
CA LYS A 6 -19.47 25.32 15.97
C LYS A 6 -18.42 24.27 15.59
N TYR A 7 -17.94 23.59 16.63
CA TYR A 7 -17.10 22.38 16.58
C TYR A 7 -17.92 21.13 16.22
N PHE A 8 -17.22 19.99 16.13
CA PHE A 8 -17.68 18.60 15.99
C PHE A 8 -17.99 18.18 14.54
N THR A 9 -17.28 17.22 13.95
CA THR A 9 -17.21 15.82 14.43
C THR A 9 -15.83 15.19 14.17
N LEU A 10 -15.17 14.75 15.24
CA LEU A 10 -14.07 13.78 15.21
C LEU A 10 -14.64 12.42 14.78
N ALA A 11 -14.31 11.96 13.57
CA ALA A 11 -14.58 10.60 13.15
C ALA A 11 -13.50 9.68 13.76
N SER A 12 -13.78 9.21 14.97
CA SER A 12 -13.09 8.10 15.61
C SER A 12 -13.34 6.82 14.80
N CYS A 13 -12.45 6.49 13.86
CA CYS A 13 -12.40 5.15 13.30
C CYS A 13 -11.40 4.34 14.13
N MET A 14 -11.93 3.61 15.10
CA MET A 14 -11.19 2.59 15.84
C MET A 14 -10.68 1.54 14.86
N PHE A 15 -9.41 1.63 14.47
CA PHE A 15 -8.71 0.49 13.87
C PHE A 15 -8.03 -0.27 14.99
N SER A 16 -8.71 -1.34 15.38
CA SER A 16 -8.36 -2.25 16.46
C SER A 16 -6.89 -2.70 16.38
N LEU A 17 -6.17 -2.51 17.49
CA LEU A 17 -4.91 -3.19 17.77
C LEU A 17 -5.10 -4.70 17.58
N SER A 18 -4.36 -5.28 16.63
CA SER A 18 -4.07 -6.72 16.63
C SER A 18 -2.60 -6.89 16.96
N VAL A 19 -2.28 -6.84 18.26
CA VAL A 19 -0.99 -7.29 18.78
C VAL A 19 -1.05 -8.81 18.82
N MET A 20 -0.62 -9.48 17.75
CA MET A 20 -0.29 -10.90 17.81
C MET A 20 1.21 -11.04 18.07
N ALA A 21 1.54 -11.34 19.33
CA ALA A 21 2.81 -11.93 19.68
C ALA A 21 2.83 -13.39 19.17
N GLY A 22 3.76 -13.69 18.28
CA GLY A 22 4.00 -15.04 17.77
C GLY A 22 5.43 -15.18 17.25
N CYS A 23 6.29 -15.85 18.02
CA CYS A 23 7.59 -16.32 17.54
C CYS A 23 7.38 -17.47 16.56
N ALA A 24 7.24 -17.16 15.27
CA ALA A 24 7.37 -18.11 14.17
C ALA A 24 7.65 -17.28 12.90
N GLY A 25 8.64 -17.67 12.11
CA GLY A 25 9.24 -16.87 11.04
C GLY A 25 8.22 -16.04 10.25
N LYS A 26 8.52 -14.75 10.06
CA LYS A 26 7.63 -13.77 9.41
C LYS A 26 7.26 -14.23 7.99
N LEU A 27 6.16 -14.97 7.87
CA LEU A 27 5.67 -15.59 6.63
C LEU A 27 5.06 -14.53 5.71
N ALA A 28 4.43 -13.51 6.29
CA ALA A 28 3.92 -12.35 5.59
C ALA A 28 3.94 -11.11 6.50
N THR A 29 4.09 -9.93 5.91
CA THR A 29 3.87 -8.64 6.58
C THR A 29 2.65 -8.00 5.95
N ALA A 30 1.67 -7.57 6.75
CA ALA A 30 0.48 -6.88 6.26
C ALA A 30 0.30 -5.55 6.98
N GLY A 31 -0.35 -4.60 6.31
CA GLY A 31 -0.62 -3.28 6.85
C GLY A 31 -1.36 -2.41 5.85
N ALA A 32 -1.38 -1.09 6.07
CA ALA A 32 -1.90 -0.14 5.09
C ALA A 32 -0.76 0.62 4.38
N ALA A 33 -1.03 0.95 3.12
CA ALA A 33 -0.17 1.74 2.28
C ALA A 33 -1.01 2.55 1.28
N ARG A 34 -0.34 3.42 0.54
CA ARG A 34 -0.92 4.13 -0.61
C ARG A 34 0.10 4.22 -1.74
N VAL A 35 -0.39 4.18 -2.98
CA VAL A 35 0.42 4.48 -4.16
C VAL A 35 0.60 5.99 -4.23
N VAL A 36 1.84 6.48 -4.20
CA VAL A 36 2.13 7.92 -4.28
C VAL A 36 2.48 8.33 -5.72
N GLN A 37 3.13 7.43 -6.45
CA GLN A 37 3.57 7.67 -7.82
C GLN A 37 3.58 6.36 -8.60
N VAL A 38 3.27 6.43 -9.88
CA VAL A 38 3.40 5.32 -10.82
C VAL A 38 4.30 5.77 -11.98
N ALA A 39 5.27 4.95 -12.32
CA ALA A 39 6.16 5.18 -13.45
C ALA A 39 5.65 4.38 -14.67
N PRO A 40 5.86 4.90 -15.91
CA PRO A 40 5.44 4.22 -17.14
C PRO A 40 6.05 2.82 -17.33
N THR A 41 7.13 2.53 -16.62
CA THR A 41 7.86 1.26 -16.65
C THR A 41 7.21 0.15 -15.81
N GLY A 42 6.00 0.36 -15.27
CA GLY A 42 5.32 -0.62 -14.43
C GLY A 42 5.91 -0.68 -13.02
N VAL A 43 6.40 0.44 -12.52
CA VAL A 43 6.93 0.57 -11.16
C VAL A 43 6.06 1.56 -10.39
N MET A 44 5.79 1.28 -9.12
CA MET A 44 5.04 2.18 -8.25
C MET A 44 5.80 2.50 -6.97
N LEU A 45 5.63 3.72 -6.48
CA LEU A 45 6.10 4.16 -5.17
C LEU A 45 4.99 3.93 -4.15
N LEU A 46 5.21 3.01 -3.21
CA LEU A 46 4.33 2.83 -2.06
C LEU A 46 4.80 3.70 -0.91
N GLN A 47 3.86 4.33 -0.20
CA GLN A 47 4.08 4.91 1.11
C GLN A 47 3.29 4.12 2.15
N TYR A 48 3.97 3.67 3.19
CA TYR A 48 3.39 2.94 4.32
C TYR A 48 2.89 3.91 5.41
N GLU A 49 2.12 3.40 6.37
CA GLU A 49 1.62 4.20 7.50
C GLU A 49 2.71 4.84 8.37
N ASP A 50 3.89 4.21 8.44
CA ASP A 50 5.06 4.76 9.16
C ASP A 50 5.77 5.89 8.40
N GLY A 51 5.23 6.30 7.25
CA GLY A 51 5.77 7.34 6.40
C GLY A 51 6.90 6.88 5.48
N LYS A 52 7.42 5.65 5.64
CA LYS A 52 8.45 5.11 4.74
C LYS A 52 7.90 4.94 3.34
N THR A 53 8.80 5.07 2.37
CA THR A 53 8.47 4.85 0.97
C THR A 53 9.35 3.75 0.37
N SER A 54 8.80 2.99 -0.57
CA SER A 54 9.51 1.93 -1.28
C SER A 54 9.02 1.81 -2.71
N TRP A 55 9.96 1.80 -3.66
CA TRP A 55 9.66 1.49 -5.05
C TRP A 55 9.46 -0.01 -5.21
N LYS A 56 8.34 -0.38 -5.84
CA LYS A 56 7.94 -1.77 -6.11
C LYS A 56 7.67 -1.97 -7.58
N LEU A 57 8.04 -3.13 -8.08
CA LEU A 57 7.75 -3.54 -9.45
C LEU A 57 6.36 -4.18 -9.49
N ILE A 58 5.47 -3.65 -10.34
CA ILE A 58 4.16 -4.24 -10.62
C ILE A 58 4.38 -5.57 -11.37
N ASN A 59 3.54 -6.56 -11.09
CA ASN A 59 3.70 -7.91 -11.64
C ASN A 59 3.84 -7.89 -13.18
N PRO A 60 4.89 -8.52 -13.76
CA PRO A 60 5.07 -8.59 -15.21
C PRO A 60 4.04 -9.46 -15.96
N ASP A 61 3.18 -10.23 -15.29
CA ASP A 61 2.18 -11.04 -15.99
C ASP A 61 1.06 -10.19 -16.61
N SER A 62 0.77 -9.01 -16.06
CA SER A 62 -0.26 -8.09 -16.58
C SER A 62 0.07 -6.61 -16.31
N PRO A 63 1.28 -6.15 -16.68
CA PRO A 63 1.82 -4.87 -16.22
C PRO A 63 0.97 -3.70 -16.70
N ARG A 64 0.37 -3.77 -17.89
CA ARG A 64 -0.45 -2.67 -18.42
C ARG A 64 -1.73 -2.44 -17.61
N ILE A 65 -2.46 -3.51 -17.28
CA ILE A 65 -3.74 -3.41 -16.55
C ILE A 65 -3.47 -2.99 -15.11
N ASP A 66 -2.47 -3.60 -14.47
CA ASP A 66 -2.14 -3.32 -13.09
C ASP A 66 -1.52 -1.93 -12.92
N THR A 67 -0.76 -1.44 -13.91
CA THR A 67 -0.26 -0.05 -13.94
C THR A 67 -1.40 0.95 -14.04
N GLN A 68 -2.38 0.72 -14.95
CA GLN A 68 -3.56 1.58 -15.04
C GLN A 68 -4.38 1.55 -13.75
N THR A 69 -4.47 0.38 -13.11
CA THR A 69 -5.14 0.22 -11.82
C THR A 69 -4.39 0.99 -10.72
N ALA A 70 -3.06 0.97 -10.72
CA ALA A 70 -2.24 1.74 -9.81
C ALA A 70 -2.47 3.25 -10.02
N GLU A 71 -2.44 3.72 -11.27
CA GLU A 71 -2.65 5.13 -11.65
C GLU A 71 -4.03 5.62 -11.22
N LYS A 72 -5.09 4.84 -11.47
CA LYS A 72 -6.46 5.16 -11.05
C LYS A 72 -6.62 5.27 -9.53
N ASN A 73 -5.75 4.62 -8.77
CA ASN A 73 -5.82 4.51 -7.32
C ASN A 73 -4.69 5.24 -6.58
N VAL A 74 -3.98 6.15 -7.25
CA VAL A 74 -3.00 7.05 -6.62
C VAL A 74 -3.63 7.80 -5.44
N LEU A 75 -2.89 7.86 -4.34
CA LEU A 75 -3.22 8.45 -3.03
C LEU A 75 -4.41 7.83 -2.29
N LYS A 76 -5.06 6.80 -2.85
CA LYS A 76 -6.11 6.07 -2.14
C LYS A 76 -5.48 5.12 -1.11
N PRO A 77 -6.14 4.93 0.04
CA PRO A 77 -5.71 3.92 0.99
C PRO A 77 -5.86 2.53 0.37
N ALA A 78 -4.91 1.64 0.68
CA ALA A 78 -4.91 0.26 0.28
C ALA A 78 -4.35 -0.62 1.40
N ARG A 79 -4.76 -1.88 1.44
CA ARG A 79 -4.14 -2.88 2.29
C ARG A 79 -3.07 -3.60 1.51
N TYR A 80 -1.91 -3.83 2.12
CA TYR A 80 -0.87 -4.63 1.53
C TYR A 80 -0.69 -5.94 2.28
N VAL A 81 -0.24 -6.96 1.55
CA VAL A 81 0.27 -8.22 2.10
C VAL A 81 1.57 -8.52 1.35
N GLU A 82 2.69 -8.46 2.05
CA GLU A 82 4.02 -8.70 1.51
C GLU A 82 4.54 -10.06 1.95
N THR A 83 5.02 -10.85 0.99
CA THR A 83 5.64 -12.16 1.24
C THR A 83 6.95 -12.29 0.46
N LYS A 84 7.74 -13.32 0.76
CA LYS A 84 9.00 -13.60 0.04
C LYS A 84 8.79 -13.95 -1.44
N LYS A 85 7.60 -14.42 -1.84
CA LYS A 85 7.33 -14.90 -3.21
C LYS A 85 6.60 -13.88 -4.08
N GLY A 86 6.13 -12.79 -3.49
CA GLY A 86 5.25 -11.84 -4.14
C GLY A 86 4.31 -11.21 -3.13
N SER A 87 3.83 -10.03 -3.50
CA SER A 87 3.07 -9.17 -2.62
C SER A 87 1.81 -8.70 -3.34
N THR A 88 0.84 -8.28 -2.56
CA THR A 88 -0.47 -7.89 -3.04
C THR A 88 -0.89 -6.58 -2.42
N LEU A 89 -1.47 -5.69 -3.23
CA LEU A 89 -2.06 -4.43 -2.80
C LEU A 89 -3.54 -4.44 -3.17
N THR A 90 -4.43 -4.34 -2.18
CA THR A 90 -5.88 -4.38 -2.38
C THR A 90 -6.52 -3.07 -1.96
N PHE A 91 -7.25 -2.44 -2.89
CA PHE A 91 -7.97 -1.20 -2.66
C PHE A 91 -9.39 -1.46 -2.12
N PRO A 92 -10.02 -0.49 -1.45
CA PRO A 92 -11.41 -0.60 -1.00
C PRO A 92 -12.43 -0.88 -2.10
N SER A 93 -12.12 -0.54 -3.36
CA SER A 93 -12.95 -0.88 -4.53
C SER A 93 -12.95 -2.37 -4.87
N GLY A 94 -12.06 -3.16 -4.27
CA GLY A 94 -11.80 -4.56 -4.63
C GLY A 94 -10.69 -4.74 -5.66
N ASP A 95 -10.26 -3.65 -6.32
CA ASP A 95 -9.12 -3.67 -7.24
C ASP A 95 -7.88 -4.19 -6.52
N THR A 96 -7.13 -5.09 -7.17
CA THR A 96 -5.95 -5.71 -6.58
C THR A 96 -4.77 -5.65 -7.54
N ILE A 97 -3.59 -5.35 -7.03
CA ILE A 97 -2.33 -5.29 -7.77
C ILE A 97 -1.36 -6.28 -7.16
N LEU A 98 -0.76 -7.13 -8.00
CA LEU A 98 0.36 -7.95 -7.60
C LEU A 98 1.67 -7.18 -7.81
N TYR A 99 2.58 -7.26 -6.86
CA TYR A 99 3.86 -6.55 -6.93
C TYR A 99 4.98 -7.32 -6.24
N LYS A 100 6.22 -6.92 -6.53
CA LYS A 100 7.44 -7.45 -5.92
C LYS A 100 8.45 -6.36 -5.65
N ASP A 101 9.43 -6.65 -4.82
CA ASP A 101 10.57 -5.77 -4.64
C ASP A 101 11.32 -5.58 -5.96
N ILE A 102 11.86 -4.37 -6.18
CA ILE A 102 12.77 -4.14 -7.29
C ILE A 102 14.02 -5.00 -7.04
N PRO A 103 14.46 -5.82 -8.01
CA PRO A 103 15.72 -6.52 -7.89
C PRO A 103 16.81 -5.49 -7.60
N THR A 104 17.40 -5.59 -6.42
CA THR A 104 18.63 -4.86 -6.13
C THR A 104 19.74 -5.74 -6.68
N ASP A 105 20.54 -5.20 -7.60
CA ASP A 105 21.73 -5.86 -8.11
C ASP A 105 22.70 -6.05 -6.93
N LYS A 106 22.49 -7.09 -6.14
CA LYS A 106 23.55 -7.74 -5.39
C LYS A 106 24.09 -8.81 -6.32
N GLU A 107 24.67 -8.35 -7.43
CA GLU A 107 25.64 -9.14 -8.17
C GLU A 107 26.81 -9.39 -7.22
N ASN A 108 27.12 -10.68 -7.04
CA ASN A 108 28.29 -11.17 -6.31
C ASN A 108 29.56 -10.86 -7.10
#